data_AF-A0A1I3AMI3-F1
#
_entry.id   AF-A0A1I3AMI3-F1
#
_cell.length_a   1.000
_cell.length_b   1.000
_cell.length_c   1.000
_cell.angle_alpha   90.00
_cell.angle_beta   90.00
_cell.angle_gamma   90.00
#
_symmetry.space_group_name_H-M   'P 1'
#
loop_
_entity.id
_entity.type
_entity.pdbx_description
1 polymer ?
#
loop_
_entity_poly.entity_id
_entity_poly.type
_entity_poly.pdbx_seq_one_letter_code
_entity_poly.pdbx_strand_id
1 'polypeptide(L)'
;MTLSVIATAGGVATACLGAYVAYLAYDGHRRNESRTMLLLAVGVVCIAVVPYGISYVLTPLLSLSDAVTVLGVTVAHLAGLGALARSVTA
;
A
#
# COMPACT_ATOMS: atom_id res chain seq x y z
N MET A 1 13.14 6.64 22.36
CA MET A 1 12.27 5.45 22.26
C MET A 1 10.79 5.77 22.04
N THR A 2 10.25 6.86 22.58
CA THR A 2 8.82 7.22 22.42
C THR A 2 8.45 7.60 20.98
N LEU A 3 9.28 8.40 20.30
CA LEU A 3 9.01 8.84 18.92
C LEU A 3 8.96 7.67 17.92
N SER A 4 9.89 6.71 18.04
CA SER A 4 9.95 5.53 17.17
C SER A 4 8.72 4.63 17.34
N VAL A 5 8.24 4.45 18.58
CA VAL A 5 7.02 3.67 18.85
C VAL A 5 5.80 4.36 18.24
N ILE A 6 5.69 5.68 18.36
CA ILE A 6 4.59 6.46 17.77
C ILE A 6 4.62 6.38 16.23
N ALA A 7 5.81 6.49 15.62
CA ALA A 7 5.97 6.37 14.18
C ALA A 7 5.56 4.98 13.67
N THR A 8 6.01 3.90 14.33
CA THR A 8 5.62 2.53 13.98
C THR A 8 4.12 2.32 14.18
N ALA A 9 3.54 2.81 15.29
CA ALA A 9 2.11 2.67 15.57
C ALA A 9 1.25 3.42 14.53
N GLY A 10 1.63 4.65 14.17
CA GLY A 10 0.99 5.41 13.09
C GLY A 10 1.14 4.72 11.74
N GLY A 11 2.28 4.09 11.51
CA GLY A 11 2.53 3.30 10.32
C GLY A 11 1.65 2.07 10.18
N VAL A 12 1.56 1.28 11.25
CA VAL A 12 0.66 0.12 11.33
C VAL A 12 -0.79 0.55 11.17
N ALA A 13 -1.21 1.65 11.81
CA ALA A 13 -2.55 2.19 11.66
C ALA A 13 -2.85 2.58 10.20
N THR A 14 -1.89 3.21 9.52
CA THR A 14 -2.00 3.59 8.09
C THR A 14 -2.12 2.35 7.20
N ALA A 15 -1.30 1.33 7.44
CA ALA A 15 -1.37 0.07 6.70
C ALA A 15 -2.70 -0.65 6.92
N CYS A 16 -3.21 -0.71 8.15
CA CYS A 16 -4.51 -1.27 8.48
C CYS A 16 -5.66 -0.52 7.79
N LEU A 17 -5.63 0.82 7.82
CA LEU A 17 -6.60 1.65 7.11
C LEU A 17 -6.54 1.45 5.60
N GLY A 18 -5.34 1.40 5.02
CA GLY A 18 -5.13 1.12 3.60
C GLY A 18 -5.67 -0.25 3.19
N ALA A 19 -5.39 -1.28 3.99
CA ALA A 19 -5.92 -2.63 3.78
C ALA A 19 -7.44 -2.67 3.90
N TYR A 20 -8.02 -1.94 4.86
CA TYR A 20 -9.47 -1.84 5.04
C TYR A 20 -10.15 -1.16 3.84
N VAL A 21 -9.57 -0.05 3.35
CA VAL A 21 -10.08 0.65 2.15
C VAL A 21 -9.97 -0.25 0.91
N ALA A 22 -8.86 -0.98 0.75
CA ALA A 22 -8.72 -1.96 -0.32
C ALA A 22 -9.75 -3.08 -0.23
N TYR A 23 -10.04 -3.57 0.98
CA TYR A 23 -11.08 -4.56 1.23
C TYR A 23 -12.48 -4.03 0.86
N LEU A 24 -12.80 -2.79 1.22
CA LEU A 24 -14.07 -2.16 0.82
C LEU A 24 -14.18 -1.99 -0.70
N ALA A 25 -13.10 -1.61 -1.37
CA ALA A 25 -13.07 -1.52 -2.83
C ALA A 25 -13.24 -2.90 -3.49
N TYR A 26 -12.67 -3.96 -2.89
CA TYR A 26 -12.86 -5.34 -3.34
C TYR A 26 -14.29 -5.87 -3.10
N ASP A 27 -14.91 -5.59 -1.95
CA ASP A 27 -16.32 -5.97 -1.71
C ASP A 27 -17.26 -5.22 -2.65
N GLY A 28 -16.96 -3.94 -2.95
CA GLY A 28 -17.64 -3.16 -3.97
C GLY A 28 -17.52 -3.78 -5.37
N HIS A 29 -16.33 -4.27 -5.74
CA HIS A 29 -16.12 -5.01 -6.99
C HIS A 29 -17.00 -6.26 -7.05
N ARG A 30 -17.05 -7.03 -5.96
CA ARG A 30 -17.84 -8.27 -5.89
C ARG A 30 -19.35 -8.02 -6.05
N ARG A 31 -19.85 -6.84 -5.67
CA ARG A 31 -21.27 -6.48 -5.80
C ARG A 31 -21.63 -5.86 -7.14
N ASN A 32 -20.68 -5.23 -7.83
CA ASN A 32 -20.96 -4.36 -8.98
C ASN A 32 -20.29 -4.83 -10.29
N GLU A 33 -19.56 -5.96 -10.27
CA GLU A 33 -18.86 -6.59 -11.42
C GLU A 33 -17.94 -5.63 -12.22
N SER A 34 -17.61 -4.46 -11.66
CA SER A 34 -16.89 -3.40 -12.37
C SER A 34 -15.39 -3.54 -12.21
N ARG A 35 -14.69 -3.91 -13.30
CA ARG A 35 -13.21 -4.03 -13.37
C ARG A 35 -12.47 -2.80 -12.86
N THR A 36 -13.06 -1.60 -12.99
CA THR A 36 -12.48 -0.33 -12.53
C THR A 36 -12.28 -0.30 -11.01
N MET A 37 -13.20 -0.91 -10.25
CA MET A 37 -13.13 -0.97 -8.78
C MET A 37 -12.01 -1.90 -8.28
N LEU A 38 -11.70 -2.96 -9.03
CA LEU A 38 -10.60 -3.87 -8.71
C LEU A 38 -9.25 -3.20 -8.92
N LEU A 39 -9.10 -2.40 -9.99
CA LEU A 39 -7.89 -1.60 -10.23
C LEU A 39 -7.66 -0.58 -9.10
N LEU A 40 -8.73 0.01 -8.57
CA LEU A 40 -8.66 0.94 -7.45
C LEU A 40 -8.22 0.23 -6.15
N ALA A 41 -8.76 -0.97 -5.87
CA ALA A 41 -8.33 -1.79 -4.74
C ALA A 41 -6.83 -2.14 -4.82
N VAL A 42 -6.36 -2.58 -5.99
CA VAL A 42 -4.94 -2.89 -6.23
C VAL A 42 -4.06 -1.65 -6.07
N GLY A 43 -4.49 -0.50 -6.59
CA GLY A 43 -3.79 0.77 -6.42
C GLY A 43 -3.62 1.14 -4.95
N VAL A 44 -4.69 1.04 -4.14
CA VAL A 44 -4.64 1.32 -2.70
C VAL A 44 -3.70 0.36 -1.96
N VAL A 45 -3.73 -0.94 -2.28
CA VAL A 45 -2.79 -1.91 -1.68
C VAL A 45 -1.34 -1.56 -2.01
N CYS A 46 -1.04 -1.25 -3.27
CA CYS A 46 0.31 -0.89 -3.71
C CYS A 46 0.83 0.39 -3.05
N ILE A 47 -0.01 1.39 -2.81
CA ILE A 47 0.42 2.66 -2.21
C ILE A 47 0.47 2.59 -0.69
N ALA A 48 -0.52 1.95 -0.04
CA ALA A 48 -0.67 2.05 1.40
C ALA A 48 -0.09 0.86 2.17
N VAL A 49 -0.19 -0.35 1.60
CA VAL A 49 0.15 -1.59 2.32
C VAL A 49 1.55 -2.06 1.97
N VAL A 50 1.88 -2.11 0.67
CA VAL A 50 3.18 -2.60 0.17
C VAL A 50 4.38 -1.83 0.74
N PRO A 51 4.46 -0.48 0.68
CA PRO A 51 5.63 0.24 1.18
C PRO A 51 5.82 0.15 2.70
N TYR A 52 4.73 -0.01 3.45
CA TYR A 52 4.78 -0.28 4.89
C TYR A 52 5.28 -1.71 5.17
N GLY A 53 4.79 -2.70 4.43
CA GLY A 53 5.30 -4.07 4.50
C GLY A 53 6.79 -4.14 4.17
N ILE A 54 7.24 -3.40 3.14
CA ILE A 54 8.67 -3.32 2.81
C ILE A 54 9.46 -2.71 3.96
N SER A 55 9.08 -1.50 4.40
CA SER A 55 9.87 -0.74 5.39
C SER A 55 9.92 -1.39 6.78
N TYR A 56 8.81 -2.01 7.24
CA TYR A 56 8.68 -2.48 8.61
C TYR A 56 8.76 -3.99 8.78
N VAL A 57 8.56 -4.76 7.71
CA VAL A 57 8.65 -6.24 7.76
C VAL A 57 9.87 -6.68 6.95
N LEU A 58 9.94 -6.30 5.68
CA LEU A 58 10.93 -6.85 4.75
C LEU A 58 12.34 -6.33 5.03
N THR A 59 12.50 -5.04 5.32
CA THR A 59 13.79 -4.42 5.66
C THR A 59 14.44 -5.02 6.91
N PRO A 60 13.75 -5.16 8.06
CA PRO A 60 14.35 -5.82 9.22
C PRO A 60 14.53 -7.33 9.07
N LEU A 61 13.64 -8.04 8.35
CA LEU A 61 13.80 -9.49 8.15
C LEU A 61 14.97 -9.85 7.22
N LEU A 62 15.18 -9.08 6.16
CA LEU A 62 16.19 -9.37 5.13
C LEU A 62 17.45 -8.49 5.26
N SER A 63 17.54 -7.65 6.29
CA SER A 63 18.62 -6.67 6.50
C SER A 63 18.91 -5.85 5.24
N LEU A 64 17.85 -5.37 4.57
CA LEU A 64 17.97 -4.62 3.32
C LEU A 64 18.66 -3.27 3.58
N SER A 65 19.51 -2.86 2.64
CA SER A 65 20.09 -1.51 2.66
C SER A 65 19.00 -0.44 2.55
N ASP A 66 19.19 0.69 3.23
CA ASP A 66 18.26 1.84 3.19
C ASP A 66 17.96 2.28 1.75
N ALA A 67 18.98 2.28 0.89
CA ALA A 67 18.81 2.64 -0.53
C ALA A 67 17.84 1.70 -1.26
N VAL A 68 17.91 0.39 -0.97
CA VAL A 68 17.02 -0.62 -1.57
C VAL A 68 15.60 -0.50 -1.02
N THR A 69 15.47 -0.22 0.27
CA THR A 69 14.17 0.03 0.92
C THR A 69 13.47 1.23 0.31
N VAL A 70 14.17 2.36 0.18
CA VAL A 70 13.63 3.59 -0.43
C VAL A 70 13.25 3.35 -1.89
N LEU A 71 14.12 2.70 -2.67
CA LEU A 71 13.83 2.39 -4.06
C LEU A 71 12.58 1.51 -4.20
N GLY A 72 12.45 0.46 -3.39
CA GLY A 72 11.28 -0.42 -3.38
C GLY A 72 9.99 0.32 -3.01
N VAL A 73 10.06 1.18 -2.00
CA VAL A 73 8.94 2.05 -1.59
C VAL A 73 8.53 3.00 -2.72
N THR A 74 9.48 3.64 -3.38
CA THR A 74 9.20 4.57 -4.49
C THR A 74 8.59 3.85 -5.69
N VAL A 75 9.10 2.67 -6.05
CA VAL A 75 8.54 1.86 -7.15
C VAL A 75 7.11 1.42 -6.82
N ALA A 76 6.83 1.03 -5.57
CA ALA A 76 5.48 0.68 -5.13
C ALA A 76 4.51 1.88 -5.24
N HIS A 77 4.95 3.08 -4.85
CA HIS A 77 4.17 4.31 -5.02
C HIS A 77 3.90 4.62 -6.50
N LEU A 78 4.91 4.53 -7.36
CA LEU A 78 4.75 4.77 -8.80
C LEU A 78 3.80 3.75 -9.45
N ALA A 79 3.93 2.47 -9.11
CA ALA A 79 3.04 1.42 -9.59
C ALA A 79 1.60 1.64 -9.12
N GLY A 80 1.42 2.02 -7.85
CA GLY A 80 0.13 2.33 -7.28
C GLY A 80 -0.53 3.57 -7.89
N LEU A 81 0.24 4.64 -8.14
CA LEU A 81 -0.23 5.83 -8.86
C LEU A 81 -0.63 5.49 -10.30
N GLY A 82 0.14 4.63 -10.98
CA GLY A 82 -0.21 4.13 -12.31
C GLY A 82 -1.50 3.31 -12.34
N ALA A 83 -1.74 2.48 -11.31
CA ALA A 83 -2.98 1.74 -11.16
C ALA A 83 -4.18 2.66 -10.88
N LEU A 84 -4.01 3.67 -10.02
CA LEU A 84 -5.03 4.69 -9.77
C LEU A 84 -5.34 5.48 -11.04
N ALA A 85 -4.33 5.95 -11.77
CA ALA A 85 -4.52 6.67 -13.02
C ALA A 85 -5.31 5.85 -14.06
N ARG A 86 -5.02 4.53 -14.16
CA ARG A 86 -5.81 3.62 -14.99
C ARG A 86 -7.25 3.44 -14.51
N SER A 87 -7.51 3.47 -13.21
CA SER A 87 -8.89 3.38 -12.69
C SER A 87 -9.74 4.60 -13.04
N VAL A 88 -9.14 5.78 -13.25
CA VAL A 88 -9.89 6.99 -13.64
C VAL A 88 -10.04 7.14 -15.15
N THR A 89 -9.23 6.43 -15.92
CA THR A 89 -9.20 6.50 -17.40
C THR A 89 -9.85 5.31 -18.09
N ALA A 90 -10.30 4.28 -17.35
CA ALA A 90 -10.97 3.08 -17.84
C ALA A 90 -12.44 3.05 -17.45
#